data_AF-A0AAJ4JSK5-F1
#
_entry.id   AF-A0AAJ4JSK5-F1
#
_cell.length_a   1.000
_cell.length_b   1.000
_cell.length_c   1.000
_cell.angle_alpha   90.00
_cell.angle_beta   90.00
_cell.angle_gamma   90.00
#
_symmetry.space_group_name_H-M   'P 1'
#
loop_
_entity.id
_entity.type
_entity.pdbx_description
1 polymer ?
#
loop_
_entity_poly.entity_id
_entity_poly.type
_entity_poly.pdbx_seq_one_letter_code
_entity_poly.pdbx_strand_id
1 'polypeptide(L)'
;MSNKQQATFAGGCFWCMVKPFDQWKGVDQVISGYTGGHLPNPTYEDVKAGDSGHYEAVQITFDPSIISYQTILDVYWQQIDPTDDGGQFHDRGDSYRTAIFYHNEEQKKAAEASKQKLSKSGKFNKPIVTKLLPASSFYAAEDYHQDYYRKNETAYKEDRLKSGRDEFIEHVWRK
;
A
#
# COMPACT_ATOMS: atom_id res chain seq x y z
N MET A 1 -3.52 -20.59 -19.39
CA MET A 1 -4.36 -19.67 -18.60
C MET A 1 -3.50 -19.15 -17.47
N SER A 2 -3.21 -17.86 -17.42
CA SER A 2 -2.53 -17.27 -16.27
C SER A 2 -3.53 -17.19 -15.12
N ASN A 3 -3.21 -17.83 -14.00
CA ASN A 3 -4.04 -17.74 -12.80
C ASN A 3 -3.61 -16.49 -12.02
N LYS A 4 -4.27 -15.37 -12.32
CA LYS A 4 -3.97 -14.06 -11.71
C LYS A 4 -4.25 -14.11 -10.22
N GLN A 5 -3.44 -13.41 -9.44
CA GLN A 5 -3.59 -13.29 -8.00
C GLN A 5 -3.81 -11.84 -7.59
N GLN A 6 -4.44 -11.64 -6.43
CA GLN A 6 -4.65 -10.33 -5.83
C GLN A 6 -3.69 -10.11 -4.66
N ALA A 7 -3.22 -8.88 -4.51
CA ALA A 7 -2.45 -8.44 -3.36
C ALA A 7 -3.00 -7.09 -2.89
N THR A 8 -3.20 -6.90 -1.59
CA THR A 8 -3.81 -5.66 -1.07
C THR A 8 -2.93 -5.04 0.01
N PHE A 9 -2.64 -3.74 -0.15
CA PHE A 9 -1.68 -3.02 0.68
C PHE A 9 -2.22 -1.65 1.09
N ALA A 10 -2.16 -1.34 2.38
CA ALA A 10 -2.33 0.01 2.91
C ALA A 10 -0.96 0.61 3.25
N GLY A 11 -0.75 1.87 2.88
CA GLY A 11 0.56 2.50 2.94
C GLY A 11 0.53 4.02 2.89
N GLY A 12 -0.46 4.65 3.52
CA GLY A 12 -0.71 6.08 3.40
C GLY A 12 -1.54 6.42 2.18
N CYS A 13 -1.46 7.68 1.71
CA CYS A 13 -2.18 8.15 0.52
C CYS A 13 -2.05 7.17 -0.65
N PHE A 14 -3.19 6.60 -1.09
CA PHE A 14 -3.16 5.56 -2.13
C PHE A 14 -2.65 6.08 -3.48
N TRP A 15 -2.73 7.38 -3.76
CA TRP A 15 -2.26 7.96 -5.02
C TRP A 15 -0.75 7.74 -5.20
N CYS A 16 -0.01 7.88 -4.09
CA CYS A 16 1.43 7.63 -4.04
C CYS A 16 1.79 6.15 -4.13
N MET A 17 0.84 5.26 -3.84
CA MET A 17 1.03 3.81 -3.82
C MET A 17 0.77 3.16 -5.19
N VAL A 18 -0.02 3.76 -6.07
CA VAL A 18 -0.35 3.16 -7.39
C VAL A 18 0.86 3.08 -8.32
N LYS A 19 1.49 4.23 -8.62
CA LYS A 19 2.59 4.36 -9.59
C LYS A 19 3.76 3.38 -9.35
N PRO A 20 4.21 3.15 -8.09
CA PRO A 20 5.28 2.19 -7.81
C PRO A 20 5.04 0.77 -8.35
N PHE A 21 3.79 0.30 -8.42
CA PHE A 21 3.43 -1.05 -8.87
C PHE A 21 3.02 -1.11 -10.35
N ASP A 22 2.30 -0.08 -10.84
CA ASP A 22 1.70 -0.07 -12.18
C ASP A 22 2.72 -0.08 -13.34
N GLN A 23 4.00 0.17 -13.04
CA GLN A 23 5.10 0.12 -14.01
C GLN A 23 5.71 -1.28 -14.21
N TRP A 24 5.33 -2.27 -13.40
CA TRP A 24 5.98 -3.59 -13.41
C TRP A 24 5.34 -4.54 -14.41
N LYS A 25 6.17 -5.19 -15.24
CA LYS A 25 5.72 -6.28 -16.10
C LYS A 25 5.15 -7.41 -15.23
N GLY A 26 3.92 -7.83 -15.54
CA GLY A 26 3.20 -8.85 -14.77
C GLY A 26 2.21 -8.28 -13.76
N VAL A 27 2.19 -6.97 -13.54
CA VAL A 27 1.06 -6.28 -12.91
C VAL A 27 0.04 -5.93 -14.00
N ASP A 28 -1.19 -6.41 -13.83
CA ASP A 28 -2.28 -6.20 -14.78
C ASP A 28 -3.11 -4.97 -14.43
N GLN A 29 -3.32 -4.73 -13.13
CA GLN A 29 -4.17 -3.66 -12.63
C GLN A 29 -3.78 -3.26 -11.21
N VAL A 30 -3.89 -1.97 -10.90
CA VAL A 30 -3.78 -1.43 -9.55
C VAL A 30 -4.97 -0.52 -9.28
N ILE A 31 -5.85 -0.90 -8.34
CA ILE A 31 -7.07 -0.15 -7.99
C ILE A 31 -6.86 0.51 -6.64
N SER A 32 -7.16 1.80 -6.53
CA SER A 32 -7.23 2.52 -5.24
C SER A 32 -8.58 2.27 -4.57
N GLY A 33 -8.61 2.11 -3.25
CA GLY A 33 -9.84 1.83 -2.54
C GLY A 33 -9.70 1.77 -1.02
N TYR A 34 -10.77 1.28 -0.40
CA TYR A 34 -10.96 1.26 1.05
C TYR A 34 -11.19 -0.18 1.53
N THR A 35 -10.52 -0.59 2.61
CA THR A 35 -10.67 -1.95 3.17
C THR A 35 -10.32 -1.99 4.66
N GLY A 36 -10.63 -3.08 5.35
CA GLY A 36 -10.31 -3.31 6.76
C GLY A 36 -11.20 -2.59 7.78
N GLY A 37 -12.09 -1.71 7.32
CA GLY A 37 -13.08 -1.02 8.16
C GLY A 37 -14.40 -1.77 8.28
N HIS A 38 -15.34 -1.17 9.02
CA HIS A 38 -16.64 -1.76 9.33
C HIS A 38 -17.80 -1.13 8.55
N LEU A 39 -17.60 0.04 7.92
CA LEU A 39 -18.66 0.74 7.21
C LEU A 39 -18.84 0.12 5.81
N PRO A 40 -20.01 -0.44 5.46
CA PRO A 40 -20.23 -0.95 4.11
C PRO A 40 -20.34 0.19 3.10
N ASN A 41 -19.72 0.03 1.93
CA ASN A 41 -19.72 1.01 0.83
C ASN A 41 -19.32 2.43 1.28
N PRO A 42 -18.14 2.61 1.90
CA PRO A 42 -17.70 3.91 2.38
C PRO A 42 -17.44 4.86 1.19
N THR A 43 -17.74 6.14 1.39
CA THR A 43 -17.29 7.24 0.51
C THR A 43 -15.91 7.73 0.95
N TYR A 44 -15.21 8.48 0.08
CA TYR A 44 -13.97 9.17 0.47
C TYR A 44 -14.14 10.00 1.76
N GLU A 45 -15.29 10.65 1.91
CA GLU A 45 -15.61 11.51 3.04
C GLU A 45 -15.76 10.73 4.35
N ASP A 46 -16.35 9.53 4.29
CA ASP A 46 -16.46 8.64 5.45
C ASP A 46 -15.09 8.13 5.91
N VAL A 47 -14.19 7.87 4.97
CA VAL A 47 -12.82 7.42 5.28
C VAL A 47 -11.97 8.57 5.82
N LYS A 48 -12.09 9.74 5.21
CA LYS A 48 -11.41 10.96 5.64
C LYS A 48 -11.86 11.43 7.02
N ALA A 49 -13.12 11.23 7.37
CA ALA A 49 -13.65 11.53 8.70
C ALA A 49 -13.02 10.66 9.81
N GLY A 50 -12.50 9.47 9.47
CA GLY A 50 -11.74 8.59 10.38
C GLY A 50 -12.57 7.55 11.13
N ASP A 51 -13.90 7.69 11.18
CA ASP A 51 -14.79 6.81 11.97
C ASP A 51 -15.23 5.54 11.24
N SER A 52 -14.87 5.37 9.96
CA SER A 52 -15.26 4.19 9.17
C SER A 52 -14.39 2.95 9.44
N GLY A 53 -13.23 3.15 10.10
CA GLY A 53 -12.22 2.13 10.36
C GLY A 53 -11.44 1.66 9.11
N HIS A 54 -11.72 2.24 7.94
CA HIS A 54 -11.08 1.85 6.69
C HIS A 54 -9.66 2.39 6.58
N TYR A 55 -8.81 1.60 5.92
CA TYR A 55 -7.52 2.03 5.41
C TYR A 55 -7.68 2.50 3.97
N GLU A 56 -6.95 3.54 3.59
CA GLU A 56 -6.63 3.77 2.19
C GLU A 56 -5.66 2.67 1.72
N ALA A 57 -6.05 1.96 0.67
CA ALA A 57 -5.32 0.80 0.18
C ALA A 57 -5.30 0.75 -1.35
N VAL A 58 -4.34 -0.01 -1.87
CA VAL A 58 -4.30 -0.43 -3.27
C VAL A 58 -4.53 -1.94 -3.36
N GLN A 59 -5.34 -2.38 -4.32
CA GLN A 59 -5.49 -3.77 -4.70
C GLN A 59 -4.83 -4.00 -6.05
N ILE A 60 -3.85 -4.89 -6.08
CA ILE A 60 -3.02 -5.20 -7.23
C ILE A 60 -3.44 -6.56 -7.76
N THR A 61 -3.81 -6.62 -9.04
CA THR A 61 -3.98 -7.86 -9.79
C THR A 61 -2.69 -8.15 -10.55
N PHE A 62 -2.07 -9.30 -10.30
CA PHE A 62 -0.77 -9.65 -10.89
C PHE A 62 -0.71 -11.10 -11.38
N ASP A 63 0.24 -11.35 -12.27
CA ASP A 63 0.58 -12.65 -12.80
C ASP A 63 1.75 -13.28 -12.01
N PRO A 64 1.50 -14.30 -11.17
CA PRO A 64 2.55 -14.93 -10.39
C PRO A 64 3.61 -15.66 -11.24
N SER A 65 3.33 -15.91 -12.53
CA SER A 65 4.32 -16.50 -13.45
C SER A 65 5.31 -15.48 -14.02
N ILE A 66 5.01 -14.17 -13.88
CA ILE A 66 5.84 -13.07 -14.40
C ILE A 66 6.46 -12.27 -13.25
N ILE A 67 5.69 -11.95 -12.20
CA ILE A 67 6.16 -11.23 -11.02
C ILE A 67 5.76 -11.98 -9.75
N SER A 68 6.72 -12.15 -8.84
CA SER A 68 6.46 -12.85 -7.58
C SER A 68 5.81 -11.94 -6.55
N TYR A 69 5.00 -12.51 -5.65
CA TYR A 69 4.47 -11.78 -4.49
C TYR A 69 5.58 -11.19 -3.62
N GLN A 70 6.72 -11.87 -3.50
CA GLN A 70 7.88 -11.35 -2.77
C GLN A 70 8.43 -10.06 -3.39
N THR A 71 8.48 -9.97 -4.72
CA THR A 71 8.88 -8.74 -5.42
C THR A 71 7.93 -7.59 -5.11
N ILE A 72 6.61 -7.87 -5.08
CA ILE A 72 5.60 -6.88 -4.73
C ILE A 72 5.77 -6.43 -3.26
N LEU A 73 6.05 -7.35 -2.34
CA LEU A 73 6.38 -7.02 -0.93
C LEU A 73 7.63 -6.14 -0.83
N ASP A 74 8.69 -6.47 -1.58
CA ASP A 74 9.94 -5.71 -1.57
C ASP A 74 9.74 -4.27 -2.07
N VAL A 75 8.88 -4.07 -3.08
CA VAL A 75 8.47 -2.74 -3.54
C VAL A 75 7.64 -2.03 -2.47
N TYR A 76 6.66 -2.72 -1.86
CA TYR A 76 5.80 -2.17 -0.81
C TYR A 76 6.61 -1.58 0.34
N TRP A 77 7.57 -2.33 0.88
CA TRP A 77 8.40 -1.87 2.01
C TRP A 77 9.21 -0.61 1.71
N GLN A 78 9.59 -0.40 0.44
CA GLN A 78 10.30 0.81 0.03
C GLN A 78 9.41 2.03 0.01
N GLN A 79 8.10 1.86 -0.21
CA GLN A 79 7.18 2.97 -0.32
C GLN A 79 6.72 3.51 1.03
N ILE A 80 6.81 2.74 2.11
CA ILE A 80 6.24 3.11 3.42
C ILE A 80 7.31 3.30 4.49
N ASP A 81 7.03 4.10 5.53
CA ASP A 81 7.69 3.98 6.82
C ASP A 81 6.99 2.88 7.64
N PRO A 82 7.59 1.69 7.75
CA PRO A 82 6.95 0.54 8.39
C PRO A 82 7.06 0.59 9.93
N THR A 83 7.60 1.67 10.49
CA THR A 83 7.77 1.91 11.93
C THR A 83 6.77 2.93 12.51
N ASP A 84 5.93 3.52 11.65
CA ASP A 84 4.94 4.54 12.02
C ASP A 84 3.52 3.95 12.08
N ASP A 85 2.91 4.01 13.26
CA ASP A 85 1.53 3.53 13.51
C ASP A 85 0.51 4.68 13.58
N GLY A 86 0.91 5.94 13.35
CA GLY A 86 0.01 7.09 13.39
C GLY A 86 -0.35 7.68 12.02
N GLY A 87 0.11 7.06 10.94
CA GLY A 87 -0.01 7.56 9.57
C GLY A 87 1.28 7.38 8.78
N GLN A 88 1.35 7.91 7.57
CA GLN A 88 2.53 7.83 6.71
C GLN A 88 3.01 9.22 6.35
N PHE A 89 4.23 9.52 6.78
CA PHE A 89 4.89 10.80 6.52
C PHE A 89 3.99 11.97 6.96
N HIS A 90 3.58 12.85 6.04
CA HIS A 90 2.70 13.98 6.31
C HIS A 90 1.22 13.60 6.44
N ASP A 91 0.81 12.44 5.91
CA ASP A 91 -0.57 11.95 6.02
C ASP A 91 -0.76 11.28 7.38
N ARG A 92 -1.57 11.89 8.26
CA ARG A 92 -1.82 11.42 9.63
C ARG A 92 -3.25 10.95 9.81
N GLY A 93 -3.43 9.88 10.59
CA GLY A 93 -4.74 9.31 10.88
C GLY A 93 -4.80 7.80 10.64
N ASP A 94 -5.87 7.19 11.14
CA ASP A 94 -6.04 5.74 11.15
C ASP A 94 -6.12 5.16 9.73
N SER A 95 -6.72 5.90 8.79
CA SER A 95 -6.83 5.52 7.38
C SER A 95 -5.49 5.46 6.65
N TYR A 96 -4.47 6.17 7.15
CA TYR A 96 -3.14 6.24 6.56
C TYR A 96 -2.14 5.27 7.19
N ARG A 97 -2.57 4.41 8.11
CA ARG A 97 -1.70 3.38 8.71
C ARG A 97 -1.28 2.33 7.68
N THR A 98 -0.23 1.57 8.03
CA THR A 98 0.32 0.54 7.15
C THR A 98 -0.26 -0.84 7.47
N ALA A 99 -0.70 -1.55 6.44
CA ALA A 99 -1.13 -2.94 6.55
C ALA A 99 -0.91 -3.72 5.26
N ILE A 100 -0.65 -5.02 5.40
CA ILE A 100 -0.68 -6.00 4.33
C ILE A 100 -1.92 -6.88 4.54
N PHE A 101 -2.82 -6.88 3.57
CA PHE A 101 -4.03 -7.68 3.56
C PHE A 101 -3.80 -8.95 2.74
N TYR A 102 -3.57 -10.08 3.41
CA TYR A 102 -3.24 -11.34 2.76
C TYR A 102 -4.50 -12.07 2.27
N HIS A 103 -4.45 -12.58 1.04
CA HIS A 103 -5.58 -13.28 0.40
C HIS A 103 -5.57 -14.80 0.64
N ASN A 104 -4.44 -15.36 1.09
CA ASN A 104 -4.30 -16.77 1.42
C ASN A 104 -3.12 -17.01 2.40
N GLU A 105 -2.98 -18.25 2.87
CA GLU A 105 -1.93 -18.64 3.81
C GLU A 105 -0.51 -18.53 3.23
N GLU A 106 -0.34 -18.67 1.92
CA GLU A 106 0.97 -18.49 1.28
C GLU A 106 1.42 -17.02 1.33
N GLN A 107 0.51 -16.09 1.03
CA GLN A 107 0.76 -14.66 1.16
C GLN A 107 1.02 -14.27 2.61
N LYS A 108 0.26 -14.82 3.56
CA LYS A 108 0.49 -14.58 5.00
C LYS A 108 1.91 -14.97 5.40
N LYS A 109 2.32 -16.21 5.09
CA LYS A 109 3.67 -16.71 5.40
C LYS A 109 4.76 -15.88 4.72
N ALA A 110 4.56 -15.51 3.45
CA ALA A 110 5.51 -14.67 2.72
C ALA A 110 5.62 -13.26 3.33
N ALA A 111 4.49 -12.64 3.70
CA ALA A 111 4.47 -11.33 4.34
C ALA A 111 5.11 -11.36 5.74
N GLU A 112 4.85 -12.40 6.54
CA GLU A 112 5.52 -12.63 7.83
C GLU A 112 7.03 -12.79 7.67
N ALA A 113 7.48 -13.64 6.74
CA ALA A 113 8.90 -13.84 6.47
C ALA A 113 9.58 -12.56 5.97
N SER A 114 8.90 -11.81 5.08
CA SER A 114 9.39 -10.54 4.55
C SER A 114 9.49 -9.46 5.64
N LYS A 115 8.48 -9.34 6.51
CA LYS A 115 8.49 -8.47 7.69
C LYS A 115 9.63 -8.82 8.66
N GLN A 116 9.83 -10.10 8.94
CA GLN A 116 10.94 -10.56 9.80
C GLN A 116 12.31 -10.27 9.18
N LYS A 117 12.47 -10.52 7.88
CA LYS A 117 13.71 -10.18 7.14
C LYS A 117 14.00 -8.69 7.22
N LEU A 118 12.98 -7.85 7.05
CA LEU A 118 13.11 -6.39 7.16
C LEU A 118 13.54 -5.97 8.57
N SER A 119 12.88 -6.51 9.60
CA SER A 119 13.21 -6.23 11.00
C SER A 119 14.65 -6.63 11.37
N LYS A 120 15.20 -7.67 10.75
CA LYS A 120 16.58 -8.14 10.98
C LYS A 120 17.62 -7.46 10.09
N SER A 121 17.21 -6.63 9.13
CA SER A 121 18.12 -6.03 8.15
C SER A 121 19.02 -4.93 8.71
N GLY A 122 18.71 -4.41 9.90
CA GLY A 122 19.39 -3.24 10.48
C GLY A 122 19.03 -1.91 9.82
N LYS A 123 18.10 -1.89 8.85
CA LYS A 123 17.63 -0.64 8.20
C LYS A 123 16.81 0.26 9.12
N PHE A 124 16.12 -0.33 10.09
CA PHE A 124 15.23 0.39 11.00
C PHE A 124 15.66 0.17 12.45
N ASN A 125 15.74 1.27 13.21
CA ASN A 125 16.07 1.25 14.63
C ASN A 125 14.83 1.08 15.52
N LYS A 126 13.64 1.12 14.93
CA LYS A 126 12.34 0.94 15.59
C LYS A 126 11.68 -0.37 15.13
N PRO A 127 10.81 -0.99 15.95
CA PRO A 127 10.06 -2.16 15.55
C PRO A 127 9.21 -1.92 14.30
N ILE A 128 9.03 -2.97 13.48
CA ILE A 128 8.15 -2.93 12.32
C ILE A 128 6.69 -3.12 12.78
N VAL A 129 5.88 -2.06 12.71
CA VAL A 129 4.51 -2.01 13.23
C VAL A 129 3.44 -2.36 12.19
N THR A 130 3.80 -2.40 10.91
CA THR A 130 2.88 -2.75 9.80
C THR A 130 2.07 -4.02 10.09
N LYS A 131 0.75 -3.92 10.04
CA LYS A 131 -0.16 -5.01 10.39
C LYS A 131 -0.23 -6.04 9.27
N LEU A 132 -0.38 -7.31 9.63
CA LEU A 132 -0.69 -8.39 8.70
C LEU A 132 -2.12 -8.84 9.00
N LEU A 133 -3.05 -8.53 8.11
CA LEU A 133 -4.48 -8.75 8.32
C LEU A 133 -5.04 -9.65 7.22
N PRO A 134 -6.04 -10.50 7.49
CA PRO A 134 -6.72 -11.21 6.42
C PRO A 134 -7.40 -10.19 5.50
N ALA A 135 -7.37 -10.44 4.20
CA ALA A 135 -8.13 -9.66 3.23
C ALA A 135 -9.63 -9.68 3.60
N SER A 136 -10.25 -8.52 3.52
CA SER A 136 -11.68 -8.30 3.78
C SER A 136 -12.31 -7.65 2.55
N SER A 137 -13.57 -7.20 2.66
CA SER A 137 -14.22 -6.43 1.60
C SER A 137 -13.33 -5.26 1.15
N PHE A 138 -13.15 -5.16 -0.16
CA PHE A 138 -12.44 -4.06 -0.79
C PHE A 138 -13.44 -3.24 -1.60
N TYR A 139 -13.56 -1.96 -1.24
CA TYR A 139 -14.42 -1.01 -1.92
C TYR A 139 -13.55 -0.14 -2.81
N ALA A 140 -13.72 -0.25 -4.13
CA ALA A 140 -13.01 0.62 -5.06
C ALA A 140 -13.37 2.09 -4.75
N ALA A 141 -12.35 2.94 -4.67
CA ALA A 141 -12.55 4.37 -4.55
C ALA A 141 -13.14 4.93 -5.85
N GLU A 142 -13.70 6.12 -5.76
CA GLU A 142 -14.34 6.84 -6.84
C GLU A 142 -13.41 7.01 -8.06
N ASP A 143 -13.98 7.05 -9.27
CA ASP A 143 -13.23 7.03 -10.54
C ASP A 143 -12.18 8.15 -10.68
N TYR A 144 -12.37 9.26 -9.98
CA TYR A 144 -11.43 10.38 -9.98
C TYR A 144 -10.16 10.09 -9.17
N HIS A 145 -10.19 9.13 -8.25
CA HIS A 145 -9.00 8.65 -7.54
C HIS A 145 -8.20 7.63 -8.36
N GLN A 146 -8.84 6.93 -9.30
CA GLN A 146 -8.18 5.92 -10.12
C GLN A 146 -7.25 6.57 -11.14
N ASP A 147 -6.05 6.01 -11.32
CA ASP A 147 -5.01 6.52 -12.23
C ASP A 147 -4.65 8.00 -11.98
N TYR A 148 -4.78 8.48 -10.74
CA TYR A 148 -4.58 9.89 -10.40
C TYR A 148 -3.22 10.43 -10.89
N TYR A 149 -2.16 9.62 -10.78
CA TYR A 149 -0.83 9.98 -11.24
C TYR A 149 -0.72 10.19 -12.76
N ARG A 150 -1.61 9.58 -13.56
CA ARG A 150 -1.70 9.74 -15.02
C ARG A 150 -2.63 10.89 -15.38
N LYS A 151 -3.79 10.97 -14.74
CA LYS A 151 -4.85 11.96 -15.05
C LYS A 151 -4.49 13.38 -14.56
N ASN A 152 -3.80 13.48 -13.43
CA ASN A 152 -3.48 14.75 -12.76
C ASN A 152 -1.97 14.87 -12.50
N GLU A 153 -1.16 14.70 -13.55
CA GLU A 153 0.30 14.58 -13.42
C GLU A 153 0.96 15.72 -12.62
N THR A 154 0.57 16.98 -12.86
CA THR A 154 1.12 18.14 -12.14
C THR A 154 0.78 18.09 -10.66
N ALA A 155 -0.50 17.91 -10.32
CA ALA A 155 -0.95 17.84 -8.93
C ALA A 155 -0.33 16.65 -8.20
N TYR A 156 -0.27 15.48 -8.85
CA TYR A 156 0.41 14.30 -8.33
C TYR A 156 1.90 14.56 -8.02
N LYS A 157 2.62 15.25 -8.91
CA LYS A 157 4.04 15.58 -8.67
C LYS A 157 4.18 16.50 -7.47
N GLU A 158 3.31 17.50 -7.33
CA GLU A 158 3.32 18.39 -6.18
C GLU A 158 3.00 17.65 -4.88
N ASP A 159 1.99 16.78 -4.87
CA ASP A 159 1.61 15.98 -3.70
C ASP A 159 2.70 14.99 -3.32
N ARG A 160 3.32 14.32 -4.31
CA ARG A 160 4.43 13.40 -4.08
C ARG A 160 5.63 14.12 -3.48
N LEU A 161 6.00 15.29 -4.00
CA LEU A 161 7.09 16.11 -3.47
C LEU A 161 6.81 16.57 -2.04
N LYS A 162 5.56 16.88 -1.72
CA LYS A 162 5.14 17.28 -0.38
C LYS A 162 4.91 16.09 0.55
N SER A 163 4.92 14.86 0.07
CA SER A 163 4.55 13.70 0.88
C SER A 163 5.62 13.29 1.90
N GLY A 164 6.89 13.61 1.69
CA GLY A 164 8.02 13.09 2.50
C GLY A 164 8.49 11.70 2.09
N ARG A 165 7.83 11.07 1.10
CA ARG A 165 8.09 9.68 0.69
C ARG A 165 9.36 9.53 -0.12
N ASP A 166 9.65 10.49 -1.01
CA ASP A 166 10.86 10.43 -1.83
C ASP A 166 12.12 10.68 -0.98
N GLU A 167 12.03 11.58 0.00
CA GLU A 167 13.07 11.78 1.00
C GLU A 167 13.32 10.49 1.80
N PHE A 168 12.26 9.83 2.26
CA PHE A 168 12.40 8.56 2.96
C PHE A 168 13.08 7.48 2.10
N ILE A 169 12.67 7.34 0.83
CA ILE A 169 13.26 6.38 -0.10
C ILE A 169 14.76 6.63 -0.24
N GLU A 170 15.16 7.88 -0.45
CA GLU A 170 16.56 8.25 -0.63
C GLU A 170 17.40 7.93 0.63
N HIS A 171 16.91 8.30 1.82
CA HIS A 171 17.67 8.16 3.06
C HIS A 171 17.76 6.72 3.58
N VAL A 172 16.77 5.87 3.31
CA VAL A 172 16.68 4.50 3.89
C VAL A 172 17.09 3.42 2.88
N TRP A 173 16.81 3.64 1.59
CA TRP A 173 16.91 2.59 0.57
C TRP A 173 18.02 2.80 -0.45
N ARG A 174 18.51 4.04 -0.65
CA ARG A 174 19.53 4.37 -1.67
C ARG A 174 20.92 4.73 -1.13
N LYS A 175 21.17 4.49 0.16
CA LYS A 175 22.51 4.61 0.77
C LYS A 175 23.53 3.65 0.17
#